data_AF-A0A183HD88-F1
#
_entry.id   AF-A0A183HD88-F1
#
_cell.length_a   1.000
_cell.length_b   1.000
_cell.length_c   1.000
_cell.angle_alpha   90.00
_cell.angle_beta   90.00
_cell.angle_gamma   90.00
#
_symmetry.space_group_name_H-M   'P 1'
#
loop_
_entity.id
_entity.type
_entity.pdbx_description
1 polymer ?
#
loop_
_entity_poly.entity_id
_entity_poly.type
_entity_poly.pdbx_seq_one_letter_code
_entity_poly.pdbx_strand_id
1 'polypeptide(L)'
;EKKFNFQTGTAALTKKKKLLEQPLESLSDIKIWVDSIAEVDSQLEVVCSAANSTSILVSDDFKNEKERLEKEWHQKTETISQLQTIHDTIGILQNRLAENQSLSELVFLDAEIDSLNRQCMNIVDPSVISLRNCYRKKIEEELCTIVTESLSRAERQITELSMADETDVRRAVDILQSMMPAFASSSC
;
A
#
# COMPACT_ATOMS: atom_id res chain seq x y z
N GLU A 1 40.14 6.13 -29.46
CA GLU A 1 38.78 6.69 -29.52
C GLU A 1 37.76 5.62 -29.20
N LYS A 2 37.09 5.68 -28.04
CA LYS A 2 35.99 4.76 -27.71
C LYS A 2 34.69 5.45 -28.12
N LYS A 3 34.15 5.06 -29.28
CA LYS A 3 32.79 5.44 -29.72
C LYS A 3 31.79 4.84 -28.74
N PHE A 4 31.32 5.65 -27.81
CA PHE A 4 30.20 5.31 -26.94
C PHE A 4 28.94 5.23 -27.83
N ASN A 5 28.33 4.04 -27.93
CA ASN A 5 27.16 3.80 -28.78
C ASN A 5 25.95 4.59 -28.27
N PHE A 6 25.80 5.81 -28.80
CA PHE A 6 24.74 6.77 -28.46
C PHE A 6 23.31 6.22 -28.73
N GLN A 7 23.18 5.24 -29.64
CA GLN A 7 21.90 4.63 -30.01
C GLN A 7 21.32 3.69 -28.94
N THR A 8 22.15 3.08 -28.09
CA THR A 8 21.68 2.17 -27.04
C THR A 8 21.21 2.94 -25.81
N GLY A 9 21.82 4.09 -25.53
CA GLY A 9 21.44 4.99 -24.43
C GLY A 9 20.09 5.66 -24.65
N THR A 10 19.77 6.05 -25.89
CA THR A 10 18.48 6.68 -26.22
C THR A 10 17.31 5.71 -26.08
N ALA A 11 17.45 4.45 -26.51
CA ALA A 11 16.38 3.45 -26.36
C ALA A 11 16.05 3.15 -24.88
N ALA A 12 17.07 3.06 -24.03
CA ALA A 12 16.90 2.86 -22.58
C ALA A 12 16.25 4.08 -21.90
N LEU A 13 16.62 5.29 -22.33
CA LEU A 13 16.01 6.53 -21.85
C LEU A 13 14.55 6.69 -22.30
N THR A 14 14.24 6.33 -23.55
CA THR A 14 12.85 6.35 -24.05
C THR A 14 11.97 5.35 -23.32
N LYS A 15 12.48 4.14 -23.02
CA LYS A 15 11.73 3.15 -22.22
C LYS A 15 11.49 3.63 -20.79
N LYS A 16 12.49 4.26 -20.15
CA LYS A 16 12.35 4.87 -18.81
C LYS A 16 11.37 6.04 -18.81
N LYS A 17 11.42 6.91 -19.83
CA LYS A 17 10.47 8.02 -20.01
C LYS A 17 9.03 7.50 -20.15
N LYS A 18 8.81 6.47 -20.98
CA LYS A 18 7.49 5.88 -21.18
C LYS A 18 6.92 5.24 -19.91
N LEU A 19 7.78 4.64 -19.07
CA LEU A 19 7.38 4.09 -17.76
C LEU A 19 7.08 5.18 -16.71
N LEU A 20 7.64 6.38 -16.87
CA LEU A 20 7.34 7.56 -16.04
C LEU A 20 6.10 8.32 -16.53
N GLU A 21 5.77 8.23 -17.82
CA GLU A 21 4.57 8.85 -18.43
C GLU A 21 3.31 7.98 -18.24
N GLN A 22 3.46 6.65 -18.12
CA GLN A 22 2.33 5.73 -17.93
C GLN A 22 1.46 6.02 -16.68
N PRO A 23 2.02 6.42 -15.51
CA PRO A 23 1.23 6.87 -14.36
C PRO A 23 0.60 8.26 -14.53
N LEU A 24 1.15 9.10 -15.41
CA LEU A 24 0.64 10.45 -15.67
C LEU A 24 -0.54 10.45 -16.67
N GLU A 25 -0.56 9.52 -17.62
CA GLU A 25 -1.72 9.30 -18.51
C GLU A 25 -2.95 8.86 -17.70
N SER A 26 -2.81 8.00 -16.69
CA SER A 26 -3.92 7.62 -15.80
C SER A 26 -4.44 8.76 -14.91
N LEU A 27 -3.63 9.80 -14.69
CA LEU A 27 -4.03 11.02 -13.95
C LEU A 27 -4.68 12.06 -14.87
N SER A 28 -4.41 11.99 -16.17
CA SER A 28 -5.01 12.87 -17.17
C SER A 28 -6.51 12.63 -17.26
N ASP A 29 -6.92 11.37 -17.20
CA ASP A 29 -8.32 10.98 -17.05
C ASP A 29 -8.90 11.61 -15.77
N ILE A 30 -8.30 11.39 -14.60
CA ILE A 30 -8.80 11.97 -13.34
C ILE A 30 -8.94 13.49 -13.41
N LYS A 31 -8.00 14.19 -14.06
CA LYS A 31 -8.08 15.64 -14.26
C LYS A 31 -9.27 16.04 -15.16
N ILE A 32 -9.50 15.33 -16.26
CA ILE A 32 -10.67 15.54 -17.12
C ILE A 32 -11.96 15.34 -16.33
N TRP A 33 -12.03 14.31 -15.47
CA TRP A 33 -13.18 14.07 -14.61
C TRP A 33 -13.38 15.20 -13.59
N VAL A 34 -12.32 15.70 -12.95
CA VAL A 34 -12.37 16.84 -12.01
C VAL A 34 -12.81 18.13 -12.70
N ASP A 35 -12.25 18.42 -13.88
CA ASP A 35 -12.59 19.60 -14.66
C ASP A 35 -14.06 19.55 -15.13
N SER A 36 -14.54 18.37 -15.54
CA SER A 36 -15.94 18.15 -15.94
C SER A 36 -16.92 18.30 -14.76
N ILE A 37 -16.55 17.82 -13.57
CA ILE A 37 -17.37 17.99 -12.36
C ILE A 37 -17.45 19.47 -11.98
N ALA A 38 -16.32 20.18 -12.01
CA ALA A 38 -16.28 21.61 -11.71
C ALA A 38 -17.11 22.46 -12.69
N GLU A 39 -17.13 22.08 -13.97
CA GLU A 39 -17.99 22.71 -14.97
C GLU A 39 -19.47 22.47 -14.68
N VAL A 40 -19.86 21.24 -14.36
CA VAL A 40 -21.25 20.89 -14.00
C VAL A 40 -21.69 21.64 -12.75
N ASP A 41 -20.85 21.73 -11.71
CA ASP A 41 -21.15 22.49 -10.49
C ASP A 41 -21.36 23.97 -10.79
N SER A 42 -20.51 24.57 -11.62
CA SER A 42 -20.65 25.97 -12.03
C SER A 42 -21.96 26.23 -12.79
N GLN A 43 -22.33 25.33 -13.69
CA GLN A 43 -23.59 25.43 -14.43
C GLN A 43 -24.80 25.23 -13.50
N LEU A 44 -24.71 24.31 -12.53
CA LEU A 44 -25.77 24.09 -11.54
C LEU A 44 -25.97 25.33 -10.66
N GLU A 45 -24.89 26.00 -10.26
CA GLU A 45 -24.93 27.24 -9.48
C GLU A 45 -25.59 28.38 -10.25
N VAL A 46 -25.31 28.50 -11.55
CA VAL A 46 -25.97 29.46 -12.45
C VAL A 46 -27.46 29.15 -12.58
N VAL A 47 -27.84 27.89 -12.74
CA VAL A 47 -29.25 27.46 -12.84
C VAL A 47 -29.99 27.70 -11.52
N CYS A 48 -29.39 27.38 -10.37
CA CYS A 48 -29.96 27.65 -9.06
C CYS A 48 -30.12 29.16 -8.80
N SER A 49 -29.14 29.97 -9.22
CA SER A 49 -29.21 31.44 -9.10
C SER A 49 -30.29 32.04 -9.99
N ALA A 50 -30.46 31.51 -11.20
CA ALA A 50 -31.54 31.90 -12.10
C ALA A 50 -32.92 31.49 -11.55
N ALA A 51 -33.03 30.27 -11.00
CA ALA A 51 -34.26 29.77 -10.35
C ALA A 51 -34.64 30.52 -9.06
N ASN A 52 -33.71 31.23 -8.43
CA ASN A 52 -34.00 32.13 -7.31
C ASN A 52 -34.48 33.52 -7.76
N SER A 53 -34.22 33.90 -9.02
CA SER A 53 -34.49 35.25 -9.57
C SER A 53 -35.81 35.30 -10.36
N THR A 54 -36.15 34.23 -11.05
CA THR A 54 -37.50 33.95 -11.57
C THR A 54 -38.12 32.92 -10.63
N SER A 55 -39.38 33.08 -10.22
CA SER A 55 -40.14 32.09 -9.43
C SER A 55 -40.37 30.79 -10.23
N ILE A 56 -39.29 30.14 -10.63
CA ILE A 56 -39.28 28.79 -11.19
C ILE A 56 -39.51 27.91 -9.99
N LEU A 57 -40.74 27.39 -9.87
CA LEU A 57 -41.03 26.29 -8.94
C LEU A 57 -40.06 25.17 -9.28
N VAL A 58 -38.99 25.04 -8.49
CA VAL A 58 -38.11 23.88 -8.52
C VAL A 58 -39.01 22.69 -8.25
N SER A 59 -39.26 21.88 -9.28
CA SER A 59 -40.12 20.70 -9.16
C SER A 59 -39.61 19.82 -8.03
N ASP A 60 -40.53 19.21 -7.27
CA ASP A 60 -40.17 18.18 -6.27
C ASP A 60 -39.30 17.09 -6.89
N ASP A 61 -39.44 16.81 -8.20
CA ASP A 61 -38.58 15.89 -8.95
C ASP A 61 -37.12 16.33 -8.98
N PHE A 62 -36.84 17.63 -9.18
CA PHE A 62 -35.48 18.15 -9.18
C PHE A 62 -34.86 18.08 -7.78
N LYS A 63 -35.65 18.41 -6.75
CA LYS A 63 -35.19 18.32 -5.37
C LYS A 63 -34.86 16.89 -4.96
N ASN A 64 -35.73 15.94 -5.32
CA ASN A 64 -35.53 14.52 -5.05
C ASN A 64 -34.30 13.97 -5.80
N GLU A 65 -34.11 14.36 -7.06
CA GLU A 65 -32.96 13.93 -7.85
C GLU A 65 -31.65 14.52 -7.33
N LYS A 66 -31.64 15.79 -6.91
CA LYS A 66 -30.50 16.42 -6.24
C LYS A 66 -30.12 15.65 -4.97
N GLU A 67 -31.07 15.35 -4.10
CA GLU A 67 -30.81 14.61 -2.87
C GLU A 67 -30.28 13.19 -3.14
N ARG A 68 -30.79 12.53 -4.19
CA ARG A 68 -30.29 11.23 -4.64
C ARG A 68 -28.82 11.30 -5.08
N LEU A 69 -28.48 12.30 -5.90
CA LEU A 69 -27.11 12.52 -6.39
C LEU A 69 -26.15 12.90 -5.27
N GLU A 70 -26.57 13.74 -4.32
CA GLU A 70 -25.75 14.09 -3.15
C GLU A 70 -25.44 12.84 -2.31
N LYS A 71 -26.42 11.97 -2.06
CA LYS A 71 -26.20 10.70 -1.35
C LYS A 71 -25.23 9.78 -2.10
N GLU A 72 -25.40 9.66 -3.42
CA GLU A 72 -24.51 8.86 -4.26
C GLU A 72 -23.07 9.41 -4.23
N TRP A 73 -22.91 10.73 -4.33
CA TRP A 73 -21.62 11.40 -4.24
C TRP A 73 -20.92 11.12 -2.91
N HIS A 74 -21.60 11.36 -1.78
CA HIS A 74 -21.03 11.10 -0.45
C HIS A 74 -20.61 9.64 -0.28
N GLN A 75 -21.42 8.69 -0.76
CA GLN A 75 -21.08 7.27 -0.70
C GLN A 75 -19.83 6.94 -1.52
N LYS A 76 -19.68 7.53 -2.71
CA LYS A 76 -18.51 7.32 -3.56
C LYS A 76 -17.26 7.96 -2.97
N THR A 77 -17.36 9.18 -2.44
CA THR A 77 -16.24 9.85 -1.78
C THR A 77 -15.72 9.05 -0.59
N GLU A 78 -16.63 8.54 0.26
CA GLU A 78 -16.28 7.68 1.39
C GLU A 78 -15.55 6.40 0.92
N THR A 79 -16.09 5.75 -0.12
CA THR A 79 -15.50 4.55 -0.72
C THR A 79 -14.08 4.80 -1.24
N ILE A 80 -13.86 5.94 -1.91
CA ILE A 80 -12.53 6.33 -2.40
C ILE A 80 -11.58 6.58 -1.22
N SER A 81 -12.04 7.24 -0.16
CA SER A 81 -11.22 7.49 1.04
C SER A 81 -10.79 6.19 1.73
N GLN A 82 -11.69 5.21 1.81
CA GLN A 82 -11.37 3.87 2.33
C GLN A 82 -10.31 3.16 1.48
N LEU A 83 -10.42 3.23 0.15
CA LEU A 83 -9.41 2.66 -0.76
C LEU A 83 -8.06 3.33 -0.65
N GLN A 84 -8.02 4.65 -0.48
CA GLN A 84 -6.78 5.40 -0.23
C GLN A 84 -6.14 4.95 1.08
N THR A 85 -6.93 4.80 2.14
CA THR A 85 -6.44 4.31 3.44
C THR A 85 -5.83 2.91 3.30
N ILE A 86 -6.48 2.01 2.54
CA ILE A 86 -5.93 0.68 2.26
C ILE A 86 -4.61 0.77 1.51
N HIS A 87 -4.57 1.57 0.44
CA HIS A 87 -3.36 1.76 -0.36
C HIS A 87 -2.17 2.23 0.50
N ASP A 88 -2.40 3.24 1.34
CA ASP A 88 -1.35 3.82 2.17
C ASP A 88 -0.90 2.82 3.24
N THR A 89 -1.84 2.07 3.82
CA THR A 89 -1.52 0.99 4.77
C THR A 89 -0.69 -0.12 4.13
N ILE A 90 -0.98 -0.51 2.89
CA ILE A 90 -0.13 -1.45 2.13
C ILE A 90 1.31 -0.90 2.06
N GLY A 91 1.48 0.37 1.67
CA GLY A 91 2.81 0.97 1.58
C GLY A 91 3.57 0.99 2.91
N ILE A 92 2.88 1.29 4.02
CA ILE A 92 3.45 1.25 5.38
C ILE A 92 3.90 -0.17 5.73
N LEU A 93 3.05 -1.17 5.50
CA LEU A 93 3.36 -2.57 5.80
C LEU A 93 4.50 -3.11 4.94
N GLN A 94 4.56 -2.75 3.65
CA GLN A 94 5.68 -3.10 2.78
C GLN A 94 7.01 -2.57 3.34
N ASN A 95 7.04 -1.31 3.80
CA ASN A 95 8.25 -0.72 4.35
C ASN A 95 8.66 -1.40 5.67
N ARG A 96 7.70 -1.68 6.56
CA ARG A 96 7.99 -2.42 7.80
C ARG A 96 8.51 -3.81 7.50
N LEU A 97 7.92 -4.55 6.56
CA LEU A 97 8.38 -5.90 6.20
C LEU A 97 9.73 -5.94 5.50
N ALA A 98 10.20 -4.83 4.93
CA ALA A 98 11.53 -4.74 4.36
C ALA A 98 12.64 -4.67 5.43
N GLU A 99 12.30 -4.34 6.67
CA GLU A 99 13.23 -4.28 7.80
C GLU A 99 13.43 -5.67 8.42
N ASN A 100 14.52 -5.84 9.19
CA ASN A 100 14.78 -7.10 9.87
C ASN A 100 13.90 -7.21 11.13
N GLN A 101 12.76 -7.89 11.01
CA GLN A 101 11.74 -7.91 12.06
C GLN A 101 11.97 -8.99 13.13
N SER A 102 11.66 -8.62 14.38
CA SER A 102 11.60 -9.58 15.48
C SER A 102 10.39 -10.52 15.31
N LEU A 103 10.43 -11.70 15.93
CA LEU A 103 9.32 -12.66 15.85
C LEU A 103 7.99 -12.08 16.37
N SER A 104 8.02 -11.35 17.49
CA SER A 104 6.82 -10.70 18.04
C SER A 104 6.21 -9.69 17.08
N GLU A 105 7.08 -8.96 16.36
CA GLU A 105 6.67 -7.97 15.37
C GLU A 105 6.11 -8.64 14.11
N LEU A 106 6.69 -9.76 13.66
CA LEU A 106 6.14 -10.55 12.55
C LEU A 106 4.73 -11.08 12.85
N VAL A 107 4.47 -11.55 14.07
CA VAL A 107 3.13 -11.99 14.50
C VAL A 107 2.14 -10.83 14.54
N PHE A 108 2.59 -9.64 14.98
CA PHE A 108 1.76 -8.44 14.95
C PHE A 108 1.41 -8.02 13.53
N LEU A 109 2.40 -8.01 12.62
CA LEU A 109 2.23 -7.67 11.22
C LEU A 109 1.29 -8.63 10.50
N ASP A 110 1.35 -9.93 10.81
CA ASP A 110 0.44 -10.94 10.27
C ASP A 110 -1.03 -10.61 10.58
N ALA A 111 -1.33 -10.29 11.85
CA ALA A 111 -2.67 -9.90 12.27
C ALA A 111 -3.15 -8.58 11.63
N GLU A 112 -2.23 -7.64 11.42
CA GLU A 112 -2.50 -6.36 10.76
C GLU A 112 -2.82 -6.54 9.27
N ILE A 113 -2.07 -7.40 8.57
CA ILE A 113 -2.33 -7.79 7.18
C ILE A 113 -3.69 -8.48 7.04
N ASP A 114 -4.03 -9.38 7.95
CA ASP A 114 -5.33 -10.04 7.99
C ASP A 114 -6.48 -9.03 8.18
N SER A 115 -6.28 -8.05 9.07
CA SER A 115 -7.23 -6.95 9.27
C SER A 115 -7.40 -6.12 8.00
N LEU A 116 -6.29 -5.77 7.34
CA LEU A 116 -6.29 -5.01 6.11
C LEU A 116 -7.00 -5.76 4.96
N ASN A 117 -6.79 -7.07 4.86
CA ASN A 117 -7.47 -7.90 3.87
C ASN A 117 -9.00 -7.90 4.09
N ARG A 118 -9.45 -8.01 5.35
CA ARG A 118 -10.88 -7.90 5.69
C ARG A 118 -11.45 -6.53 5.35
N GLN A 119 -10.73 -5.45 5.67
CA GLN A 119 -11.15 -4.09 5.33
C GLN A 119 -11.30 -3.91 3.81
N CYS A 120 -10.36 -4.45 3.03
CA CYS A 120 -10.42 -4.45 1.58
C CYS A 120 -11.67 -5.19 1.07
N MET A 121 -11.99 -6.34 1.65
CA MET A 121 -13.18 -7.13 1.26
C MET A 121 -14.52 -6.49 1.64
N ASN A 122 -14.55 -5.61 2.64
CA ASN A 122 -15.76 -4.89 3.03
C ASN A 122 -16.17 -3.79 2.03
N ILE A 123 -15.29 -3.43 1.09
CA ILE A 123 -15.62 -2.49 0.02
C ILE A 123 -16.45 -3.22 -1.04
N VAL A 124 -17.75 -2.95 -1.05
CA VAL A 124 -18.73 -3.63 -1.92
C VAL A 124 -19.18 -2.82 -3.12
N ASP A 125 -18.76 -1.55 -3.23
CA ASP A 125 -19.14 -0.68 -4.34
C ASP A 125 -18.67 -1.28 -5.69
N PRO A 126 -19.60 -1.56 -6.63
CA PRO A 126 -19.27 -2.18 -7.91
C PRO A 126 -18.30 -1.37 -8.78
N SER A 127 -18.33 -0.05 -8.68
CA SER A 127 -17.52 0.85 -9.51
C SER A 127 -16.02 0.75 -9.24
N VAL A 128 -15.65 0.26 -8.05
CA VAL A 128 -14.26 0.16 -7.60
C VAL A 128 -13.78 -1.29 -7.40
N ILE A 129 -14.60 -2.29 -7.75
CA ILE A 129 -14.28 -3.72 -7.57
C ILE A 129 -12.91 -4.08 -8.18
N SER A 130 -12.58 -3.57 -9.36
CA SER A 130 -11.31 -3.84 -10.02
C SER A 130 -10.11 -3.34 -9.21
N LEU A 131 -10.23 -2.14 -8.64
CA LEU A 131 -9.17 -1.53 -7.83
C LEU A 131 -9.03 -2.26 -6.48
N ARG A 132 -10.15 -2.55 -5.82
CA ARG A 132 -10.18 -3.39 -4.61
C ARG A 132 -9.49 -4.75 -4.86
N ASN A 133 -9.83 -5.43 -5.96
CA ASN A 133 -9.24 -6.72 -6.29
C ASN A 133 -7.73 -6.60 -6.57
N CYS A 134 -7.27 -5.49 -7.15
CA CYS A 134 -5.85 -5.21 -7.32
C CYS A 134 -5.13 -5.10 -5.96
N TYR A 135 -5.70 -4.34 -5.01
CA TYR A 135 -5.11 -4.23 -3.66
C TYR A 135 -5.15 -5.54 -2.89
N ARG A 136 -6.26 -6.28 -2.98
CA ARG A 136 -6.35 -7.62 -2.39
C ARG A 136 -5.25 -8.54 -2.92
N LYS A 137 -5.03 -8.53 -4.24
CA LYS A 137 -3.95 -9.32 -4.86
C LYS A 137 -2.57 -8.91 -4.32
N LYS A 138 -2.30 -7.61 -4.14
CA LYS A 138 -1.04 -7.16 -3.52
C LYS A 138 -0.90 -7.62 -2.08
N ILE A 139 -1.97 -7.55 -1.28
CA ILE A 139 -1.96 -8.03 0.10
C ILE A 139 -1.63 -9.52 0.13
N GLU A 140 -2.33 -10.33 -0.66
CA GLU A 140 -2.15 -11.79 -0.70
C GLU A 140 -0.79 -12.20 -1.28
N GLU A 141 -0.38 -11.64 -2.42
CA GLU A 141 0.84 -12.08 -3.12
C GLU A 141 2.12 -11.48 -2.55
N GLU A 142 2.07 -10.24 -2.05
CA GLU A 142 3.27 -9.54 -1.57
C GLU A 142 3.38 -9.62 -0.05
N LEU A 143 2.37 -9.13 0.68
CA LEU A 143 2.48 -8.99 2.14
C LEU A 143 2.40 -10.34 2.86
N CYS A 144 1.35 -11.14 2.58
CA CYS A 144 1.14 -12.43 3.23
C CYS A 144 2.30 -13.39 2.93
N THR A 145 2.80 -13.40 1.69
CA THR A 145 3.94 -14.23 1.30
C THR A 145 5.19 -13.88 2.12
N ILE A 146 5.56 -12.60 2.19
CA ILE A 146 6.75 -12.15 2.92
C ILE A 146 6.65 -12.51 4.41
N VAL A 147 5.50 -12.26 5.04
CA VAL A 147 5.30 -12.58 6.46
C VAL A 147 5.36 -14.08 6.70
N THR A 148 4.68 -14.88 5.88
CA THR A 148 4.64 -16.34 6.03
C THR A 148 6.04 -16.94 5.89
N GLU A 149 6.82 -16.50 4.90
CA GLU A 149 8.19 -16.94 4.70
C GLU A 149 9.10 -16.53 5.86
N SER A 150 8.92 -15.32 6.40
CA SER A 150 9.70 -14.81 7.53
C SER A 150 9.39 -15.57 8.82
N LEU A 151 8.10 -15.83 9.10
CA LEU A 151 7.67 -16.65 10.24
C LEU A 151 8.21 -18.08 10.11
N SER A 152 8.06 -18.72 8.95
CA SER A 152 8.56 -20.08 8.71
C SER A 152 10.08 -20.19 8.91
N ARG A 153 10.83 -19.14 8.54
CA ARG A 153 12.27 -19.06 8.77
C ARG A 153 12.59 -18.98 10.26
N ALA A 154 11.87 -18.14 11.00
CA ALA A 154 12.05 -17.99 12.44
C ALA A 154 11.70 -19.30 13.19
N GLU A 155 10.63 -19.99 12.79
CA GLU A 155 10.26 -21.31 13.34
C GLU A 155 11.34 -22.36 13.11
N ARG A 156 11.92 -22.41 11.90
CA ARG A 156 13.05 -23.30 11.60
C ARG A 156 14.25 -22.99 12.48
N GLN A 157 14.61 -21.71 12.63
CA GLN A 157 15.72 -21.30 13.49
C GLN A 157 15.50 -21.69 14.95
N ILE A 158 14.29 -21.51 15.47
CA ILE A 158 13.94 -21.94 16.84
C ILE A 158 14.07 -23.46 16.97
N THR A 159 13.61 -24.21 15.98
CA THR A 159 13.70 -25.68 15.97
C THR A 159 15.15 -26.13 15.96
N GLU A 160 15.99 -25.54 15.09
CA GLU A 160 17.43 -25.82 15.01
C GLU A 160 18.14 -25.52 16.34
N LEU A 161 17.85 -24.37 16.96
CA LEU A 161 18.39 -24.01 18.28
C LEU A 161 17.91 -24.94 19.39
N SER A 162 16.67 -25.41 19.30
CA SER A 162 16.10 -26.35 20.29
C SER A 162 16.64 -27.77 20.15
N MET A 163 17.13 -28.13 18.96
CA MET A 163 17.81 -29.41 18.69
C MET A 163 19.30 -29.38 19.05
N ALA A 164 19.88 -28.19 19.25
CA ALA A 164 21.25 -28.08 19.75
C ALA A 164 21.28 -28.60 21.20
N ASP A 165 21.97 -29.72 21.42
CA ASP A 165 22.06 -30.33 22.74
C ASP A 165 22.80 -29.37 23.68
N GLU A 166 22.32 -29.22 24.93
CA GLU A 166 22.89 -28.29 25.91
C GLU A 166 24.41 -28.53 26.09
N THR A 167 24.81 -29.79 25.94
CA THR A 167 26.19 -30.27 25.99
C THR A 167 27.05 -29.73 24.84
N ASP A 168 26.52 -29.63 23.62
CA ASP A 168 27.24 -29.14 22.45
C ASP A 168 27.35 -27.61 22.46
N VAL A 169 26.30 -26.92 22.92
CA VAL A 169 26.34 -25.48 23.15
C VAL A 169 27.35 -25.13 24.26
N ARG A 170 27.33 -25.87 25.38
CA ARG A 170 28.30 -25.70 26.47
C ARG A 170 29.73 -25.97 26.03
N ARG A 171 29.97 -27.05 25.26
CA ARG A 171 31.28 -27.35 24.70
C ARG A 171 31.76 -26.27 23.72
N ALA A 172 30.87 -25.72 22.87
CA ALA A 172 31.22 -24.62 21.97
C ALA A 172 31.60 -23.34 22.74
N VAL A 173 30.87 -23.02 23.82
CA VAL A 173 31.17 -21.90 24.71
C VAL A 173 32.51 -22.11 25.42
N ASP A 174 32.78 -23.30 25.95
CA ASP A 174 34.04 -23.64 26.61
C ASP A 174 35.24 -23.52 25.65
N ILE A 175 35.08 -23.97 24.40
CA ILE A 175 36.11 -23.81 23.35
C ILE A 175 36.34 -22.33 23.05
N LEU A 176 35.30 -21.53 22.87
CA LEU A 176 35.42 -20.09 22.60
C LEU A 176 36.07 -19.34 23.76
N GLN A 177 35.75 -19.68 25.01
CA GLN A 177 36.38 -19.09 26.19
C GLN A 177 37.85 -19.49 26.33
N SER A 178 38.22 -20.74 25.97
CA SER A 178 39.61 -21.19 25.95
C SER A 178 40.46 -20.52 24.85
N MET A 179 39.81 -20.06 23.78
CA MET A 179 40.44 -19.36 22.66
C MET A 179 40.52 -17.83 22.87
N MET A 180 39.80 -17.28 23.85
CA MET A 180 40.04 -15.90 24.26
C MET A 180 41.35 -15.83 25.03
N PRO A 181 42.37 -15.08 24.56
CA PRO A 181 43.59 -14.92 25.31
C PRO A 181 43.25 -14.28 26.65
N ALA A 182 43.77 -14.86 27.73
CA ALA A 182 43.81 -14.21 29.01
C ALA A 182 44.54 -12.88 28.82
N PHE A 183 43.78 -11.77 28.70
CA PHE A 183 44.29 -10.45 29.01
C PHE A 183 44.51 -10.42 30.53
N ALA A 184 45.50 -11.19 30.98
CA ALA A 184 46.10 -11.05 32.28
C ALA A 184 46.78 -9.69 32.28
N SER A 185 46.08 -8.71 32.85
CA SER A 185 46.61 -7.82 33.87
C SER A 185 48.10 -8.06 34.16
N SER A 186 48.97 -7.41 33.40
CA SER A 186 50.34 -7.14 33.82
C SER A 186 50.38 -5.69 34.32
N SER A 187 49.82 -5.48 35.51
CA SER A 187 50.23 -4.36 36.34
C SER A 187 51.50 -4.77 37.07
N CYS A 188 52.64 -4.27 36.59
CA CYS A 188 53.84 -3.99 37.35
C CYS A 188 54.35 -2.63 36.89
#